data_AF-A0A0F9C8E6-F1
#
_entry.id   AF-A0A0F9C8E6-F1
#
_cell.length_a   1.000
_cell.length_b   1.000
_cell.length_c   1.000
_cell.angle_alpha   90.00
_cell.angle_beta   90.00
_cell.angle_gamma   90.00
#
_symmetry.space_group_name_H-M   'P 1'
#
loop_
_entity.id
_entity.type
_entity.pdbx_description
1 polymer ?
#
loop_
_entity_poly.entity_id
_entity_poly.type
_entity_poly.pdbx_seq_one_letter_code
_entity_poly.pdbx_strand_id
1 'polypeptide(L)'
;MTLLIGQDTELFLKKNDKFISAHGVIPGSKEQPYPVKRGAVQVDGMALEFNTFPAKSFTAFKMNINTVLSRLQDMIPDDCEMTVCPTAHFDAKYIEDQPEEARLLGCDPDYNAYTKEMNLPPTPSPVMRTAAGHIHLGWTEGKNINDPSHMHDCITMVKQLDYCIGVPSVIHDSDTERRQMYGQAGAFRPKSYGVEYRVLSNYWISHENYMKEVFDNCKKAYEDLERGKIWEDVFKGHSIYSAQKVINSGDVGKAITIMDVMKLKKVRGQ
;
A
#
# COMPACT_ATOMS: atom_id res chain seq x y z
N MET A 1 2.72 23.76 -5.12
CA MET A 1 1.48 22.98 -5.33
C MET A 1 1.03 22.41 -3.99
N THR A 2 -0.25 22.04 -3.82
CA THR A 2 -0.73 21.39 -2.58
C THR A 2 -0.64 19.88 -2.73
N LEU A 3 -0.04 19.19 -1.76
CA LEU A 3 -0.02 17.72 -1.72
C LEU A 3 -1.44 17.13 -1.73
N LEU A 4 -1.64 16.13 -2.58
CA LEU A 4 -2.82 15.29 -2.65
C LEU A 4 -2.46 13.86 -2.28
N ILE A 5 -3.29 13.20 -1.47
CA ILE A 5 -3.07 11.81 -1.05
C ILE A 5 -4.23 10.94 -1.56
N GLY A 6 -3.90 9.97 -2.39
CA GLY A 6 -4.80 8.91 -2.85
C GLY A 6 -4.32 7.54 -2.35
N GLN A 7 -5.04 6.51 -2.75
CA GLN A 7 -4.74 5.12 -2.40
C GLN A 7 -5.36 4.20 -3.45
N ASP A 8 -4.76 3.03 -3.65
CA ASP A 8 -5.42 1.83 -4.12
C ASP A 8 -5.17 0.69 -3.09
N THR A 9 -6.23 0.00 -2.71
CA THR A 9 -6.18 -1.01 -1.64
C THR A 9 -6.89 -2.27 -2.08
N GLU A 10 -6.25 -3.39 -1.78
CA GLU A 10 -6.74 -4.73 -2.05
C GLU A 10 -7.41 -5.33 -0.81
N LEU A 11 -8.45 -6.13 -1.05
CA LEU A 11 -9.26 -6.81 -0.06
C LEU A 11 -9.54 -8.23 -0.55
N PHE A 12 -9.67 -9.17 0.39
CA PHE A 12 -10.13 -10.51 0.04
C PHE A 12 -11.62 -10.67 0.31
N LEU A 13 -12.21 -11.65 -0.38
CA LEU A 13 -13.60 -12.04 -0.19
C LEU A 13 -13.65 -13.40 0.50
N LYS A 14 -14.53 -13.54 1.48
CA LYS A 14 -14.83 -14.82 2.12
C LYS A 14 -16.29 -15.20 1.97
N LYS A 15 -16.54 -16.51 1.95
CA LYS A 15 -17.87 -17.11 2.04
C LYS A 15 -17.78 -18.33 2.95
N ASN A 16 -18.56 -18.34 4.03
CA ASN A 16 -18.50 -19.37 5.08
C ASN A 16 -17.07 -19.62 5.59
N ASP A 17 -16.37 -18.57 5.99
CA ASP A 17 -14.97 -18.57 6.47
C ASP A 17 -13.90 -19.01 5.45
N LYS A 18 -14.28 -19.35 4.21
CA LYS A 18 -13.34 -19.72 3.15
C LYS A 18 -13.10 -18.55 2.21
N PHE A 19 -11.83 -18.29 1.89
CA PHE A 19 -11.48 -17.32 0.87
C PHE A 19 -12.00 -17.78 -0.50
N ILE A 20 -12.58 -16.84 -1.24
CA ILE A 20 -13.04 -17.04 -2.62
C ILE A 20 -12.44 -15.97 -3.53
N SER A 21 -12.30 -16.30 -4.81
CA SER A 21 -11.82 -15.37 -5.82
C SER A 21 -12.80 -14.22 -6.02
N ALA A 22 -12.28 -13.00 -6.09
CA ALA A 22 -13.03 -11.81 -6.50
C ALA A 22 -13.26 -11.75 -8.02
N HIS A 23 -12.57 -12.57 -8.81
CA HIS A 23 -12.73 -12.62 -10.26
C HIS A 23 -14.17 -12.95 -10.64
N GLY A 24 -14.76 -12.10 -11.49
CA GLY A 24 -16.14 -12.22 -11.92
C GLY A 24 -17.20 -11.81 -10.88
N VAL A 25 -16.80 -11.39 -9.66
CA VAL A 25 -17.73 -10.96 -8.61
C VAL A 25 -18.18 -9.52 -8.82
N ILE A 26 -17.26 -8.63 -9.18
CA ILE A 26 -17.52 -7.20 -9.40
C ILE A 26 -17.13 -6.78 -10.82
N PRO A 27 -17.70 -5.69 -11.36
CA PRO A 27 -17.24 -5.13 -12.63
C PRO A 27 -15.86 -4.46 -12.49
N GLY A 28 -15.18 -4.29 -13.62
CA GLY A 28 -13.91 -3.57 -13.72
C GLY A 28 -12.69 -4.50 -13.76
N SER A 29 -11.72 -4.13 -14.59
CA SER A 29 -10.39 -4.76 -14.65
C SER A 29 -9.32 -3.75 -14.28
N LYS A 30 -8.08 -4.21 -14.11
CA LYS A 30 -6.92 -3.36 -13.86
C LYS A 30 -6.72 -2.29 -14.94
N GLU A 31 -6.97 -2.63 -16.20
CA GLU A 31 -6.85 -1.74 -17.36
C GLU A 31 -8.06 -0.82 -17.51
N GLN A 32 -9.23 -1.29 -17.06
CA GLN A 32 -10.50 -0.56 -17.13
C GLN A 32 -11.23 -0.62 -15.79
N PRO A 33 -10.78 0.15 -14.79
CA PRO A 33 -11.43 0.23 -13.48
C PRO A 33 -12.90 0.62 -13.64
N TYR A 34 -13.81 0.01 -12.88
CA TYR A 34 -15.21 0.39 -12.89
C TYR A 34 -15.45 1.63 -12.02
N PRO A 35 -15.84 2.79 -12.60
CA PRO A 35 -15.96 4.03 -11.85
C PRO A 35 -17.15 3.98 -10.90
N VAL A 36 -16.92 4.43 -9.67
CA VAL A 36 -17.96 4.60 -8.65
C VAL A 36 -17.88 6.00 -8.04
N LYS A 37 -18.83 6.34 -7.18
CA LYS A 37 -18.78 7.62 -6.47
C LYS A 37 -17.49 7.69 -5.63
N ARG A 38 -16.67 8.71 -5.88
CA ARG A 38 -15.40 9.02 -5.19
C ARG A 38 -14.23 8.07 -5.46
N GLY A 39 -14.29 7.25 -6.52
CA GLY A 39 -13.21 6.35 -6.88
C GLY A 39 -13.57 5.36 -7.97
N ALA A 40 -12.92 4.22 -7.96
CA ALA A 40 -13.24 3.08 -8.82
C ALA A 40 -12.98 1.76 -8.07
N VAL A 41 -13.58 0.69 -8.58
CA VAL A 41 -13.39 -0.68 -8.10
C VAL A 41 -12.93 -1.55 -9.27
N GLN A 42 -12.16 -2.59 -8.98
CA GLN A 42 -11.67 -3.55 -9.98
C GLN A 42 -11.26 -4.86 -9.31
N VAL A 43 -11.00 -5.88 -10.11
CA VAL A 43 -10.34 -7.11 -9.66
C VAL A 43 -8.85 -7.04 -10.00
N ASP A 44 -7.99 -7.36 -9.04
CA ASP A 44 -6.56 -7.64 -9.26
C ASP A 44 -6.25 -9.08 -8.84
N GLY A 45 -6.02 -9.94 -9.81
CA GLY A 45 -5.89 -11.38 -9.61
C GLY A 45 -7.14 -11.99 -8.98
N MET A 46 -7.02 -12.41 -7.71
CA MET A 46 -8.11 -12.97 -6.91
C MET A 46 -8.64 -12.00 -5.84
N ALA A 47 -8.09 -10.79 -5.74
CA ALA A 47 -8.48 -9.78 -4.76
C ALA A 47 -9.46 -8.76 -5.35
N LEU A 48 -10.31 -8.20 -4.50
CA LEU A 48 -11.01 -6.95 -4.80
C LEU A 48 -9.98 -5.83 -4.64
N GLU A 49 -9.96 -4.87 -5.55
CA GLU A 49 -9.16 -3.66 -5.42
C GLU A 49 -10.06 -2.44 -5.59
N PHE A 50 -9.78 -1.39 -4.83
CA PHE A 50 -10.45 -0.11 -5.00
C PHE A 50 -9.49 1.05 -4.87
N ASN A 51 -9.69 2.07 -5.70
CA ASN A 51 -8.98 3.33 -5.60
C ASN A 51 -9.94 4.46 -5.26
N THR A 52 -9.39 5.58 -4.80
CA THR A 52 -10.18 6.76 -4.43
C THR A 52 -9.67 8.03 -5.08
N PHE A 53 -10.55 9.00 -5.23
CA PHE A 53 -10.14 10.36 -5.57
C PHE A 53 -9.16 10.89 -4.53
N PRO A 54 -8.08 11.56 -4.95
CA PRO A 54 -7.05 11.99 -4.03
C PRO A 54 -7.55 13.19 -3.20
N ALA A 55 -7.09 13.28 -1.95
CA ALA A 55 -7.63 14.18 -0.95
C ALA A 55 -6.57 15.10 -0.33
N LYS A 56 -6.99 16.33 0.03
CA LYS A 56 -6.16 17.32 0.74
C LYS A 56 -6.27 17.21 2.26
N SER A 57 -7.33 16.60 2.78
CA SER A 57 -7.62 16.50 4.22
C SER A 57 -8.02 15.08 4.60
N PHE A 58 -7.76 14.71 5.85
CA PHE A 58 -8.12 13.38 6.35
C PHE A 58 -9.63 13.15 6.26
N THR A 59 -10.45 14.17 6.55
CA THR A 59 -11.91 14.09 6.42
C THR A 59 -12.33 13.71 5.01
N ALA A 60 -11.72 14.31 3.97
CA ALA A 60 -12.01 13.97 2.58
C ALA A 60 -11.49 12.57 2.22
N PHE A 61 -10.27 12.23 2.66
CA PHE A 61 -9.65 10.92 2.43
C PHE A 61 -10.50 9.78 3.00
N LYS A 62 -10.85 9.87 4.28
CA LYS A 62 -11.74 8.92 4.97
C LYS A 62 -13.10 8.82 4.30
N MET A 63 -13.69 9.96 3.94
CA MET A 63 -15.00 9.97 3.28
C MET A 63 -14.95 9.29 1.90
N ASN A 64 -13.87 9.46 1.14
CA ASN A 64 -13.69 8.78 -0.14
C ASN A 64 -13.59 7.26 0.05
N ILE A 65 -12.73 6.80 0.97
CA ILE A 65 -12.57 5.37 1.30
C ILE A 65 -13.91 4.76 1.72
N ASN A 66 -14.59 5.34 2.72
CA ASN A 66 -15.86 4.80 3.22
C ASN A 66 -16.95 4.78 2.15
N THR A 67 -16.96 5.78 1.25
CA THR A 67 -17.94 5.80 0.16
C THR A 67 -17.68 4.66 -0.82
N VAL A 68 -16.41 4.43 -1.21
CA VAL A 68 -16.07 3.37 -2.15
C VAL A 68 -16.27 1.99 -1.53
N LEU A 69 -15.86 1.79 -0.27
CA LEU A 69 -16.10 0.53 0.47
C LEU A 69 -17.59 0.21 0.61
N SER A 70 -18.43 1.21 0.89
CA SER A 70 -19.88 1.00 0.92
C SER A 70 -20.43 0.58 -0.45
N ARG A 71 -19.92 1.17 -1.53
CA ARG A 71 -20.32 0.77 -2.89
C ARG A 71 -19.82 -0.61 -3.27
N LEU A 72 -18.62 -0.98 -2.82
CA LEU A 72 -18.06 -2.31 -3.02
C LEU A 72 -18.88 -3.37 -2.26
N GLN A 73 -19.29 -3.07 -1.02
CA GLN A 73 -20.19 -3.94 -0.23
C GLN A 73 -21.54 -4.15 -0.92
N ASP A 74 -22.09 -3.12 -1.59
CA ASP A 74 -23.34 -3.24 -2.36
C ASP A 74 -23.19 -4.13 -3.62
N MET A 75 -21.97 -4.42 -4.06
CA MET A 75 -21.67 -5.17 -5.29
C MET A 75 -21.36 -6.64 -5.07
N ILE A 76 -20.96 -7.02 -3.85
CA ILE A 76 -20.66 -8.42 -3.53
C ILE A 76 -21.93 -9.18 -3.14
N PRO A 77 -21.97 -10.51 -3.28
CA PRO A 77 -23.10 -11.32 -2.83
C PRO A 77 -23.37 -11.19 -1.33
N ASP A 78 -24.64 -11.25 -0.92
CA ASP A 78 -25.08 -11.12 0.48
C ASP A 78 -24.48 -12.19 1.42
N ASP A 79 -24.06 -13.34 0.89
CA ASP A 79 -23.45 -14.43 1.64
C ASP A 79 -21.91 -14.37 1.65
N CYS A 80 -21.34 -13.24 1.22
CA CYS A 80 -19.92 -12.98 1.18
C CYS A 80 -19.54 -11.77 2.04
N GLU A 81 -18.32 -11.78 2.57
CA GLU A 81 -17.77 -10.70 3.39
C GLU A 81 -16.41 -10.22 2.88
N MET A 82 -16.18 -8.91 2.88
CA MET A 82 -14.86 -8.34 2.63
C MET A 82 -13.97 -8.52 3.87
N THR A 83 -12.76 -9.02 3.65
CA THR A 83 -11.77 -9.24 4.71
C THR A 83 -10.54 -8.36 4.46
N VAL A 84 -10.18 -7.56 5.48
CA VAL A 84 -8.89 -6.88 5.55
C VAL A 84 -7.88 -7.85 6.13
N CYS A 85 -7.10 -8.50 5.28
CA CYS A 85 -5.94 -9.27 5.69
C CYS A 85 -4.81 -9.14 4.66
N PRO A 86 -3.53 -9.01 5.09
CA PRO A 86 -2.40 -8.89 4.18
C PRO A 86 -2.14 -10.14 3.33
N THR A 87 -2.48 -11.32 3.86
CA THR A 87 -2.24 -12.62 3.25
C THR A 87 -3.49 -13.49 3.33
N ALA A 88 -3.83 -14.18 2.24
CA ALA A 88 -4.90 -15.15 2.17
C ALA A 88 -4.38 -16.49 1.62
N HIS A 89 -4.79 -17.57 2.27
CA HIS A 89 -4.45 -18.95 1.88
C HIS A 89 -5.67 -19.63 1.28
N PHE A 90 -5.52 -20.12 0.05
CA PHE A 90 -6.53 -20.84 -0.70
C PHE A 90 -6.08 -22.30 -0.89
N ASP A 91 -7.05 -23.19 -1.13
CA ASP A 91 -6.75 -24.54 -1.61
C ASP A 91 -6.00 -24.44 -2.96
N ALA A 92 -4.88 -25.17 -3.11
CA ALA A 92 -4.06 -25.09 -4.33
C ALA A 92 -4.87 -25.41 -5.59
N LYS A 93 -5.70 -26.45 -5.51
CA LYS A 93 -6.61 -26.83 -6.59
C LYS A 93 -7.61 -25.71 -6.92
N TYR A 94 -8.09 -24.97 -5.91
CA TYR A 94 -9.00 -23.85 -6.14
C TYR A 94 -8.31 -22.73 -6.93
N ILE A 95 -7.04 -22.44 -6.63
CA ILE A 95 -6.24 -21.49 -7.42
C ILE A 95 -6.04 -22.01 -8.84
N GLU A 96 -5.65 -23.27 -9.03
CA GLU A 96 -5.44 -23.88 -10.36
C GLU A 96 -6.68 -23.83 -11.24
N ASP A 97 -7.86 -23.99 -10.64
CA ASP A 97 -9.15 -23.94 -11.32
C ASP A 97 -9.58 -22.49 -11.67
N GLN A 98 -8.84 -21.45 -11.23
CA GLN A 98 -9.10 -20.06 -11.62
C GLN A 98 -8.59 -19.72 -13.04
N PRO A 99 -9.23 -18.75 -13.73
CA PRO A 99 -8.72 -18.19 -14.98
C PRO A 99 -7.27 -17.73 -14.87
N GLU A 100 -6.53 -17.79 -15.98
CA GLU A 100 -5.10 -17.45 -15.99
C GLU A 100 -4.83 -16.05 -15.46
N GLU A 101 -5.62 -15.07 -15.89
CA GLU A 101 -5.54 -13.68 -15.45
C GLU A 101 -5.77 -13.49 -13.95
N ALA A 102 -6.61 -14.33 -13.33
CA ALA A 102 -6.82 -14.33 -11.88
C ALA A 102 -5.64 -14.97 -11.13
N ARG A 103 -4.90 -15.88 -11.79
CA ARG A 103 -3.74 -16.57 -11.20
C ARG A 103 -2.46 -15.74 -11.29
N LEU A 104 -2.35 -14.83 -12.25
CA LEU A 104 -1.19 -13.96 -12.42
C LEU A 104 -1.00 -13.05 -11.20
N LEU A 105 0.25 -12.94 -10.74
CA LEU A 105 0.64 -12.02 -9.68
C LEU A 105 1.39 -10.85 -10.30
N GLY A 106 0.96 -9.61 -10.01
CA GLY A 106 1.72 -8.39 -10.28
C GLY A 106 2.09 -8.17 -11.75
N CYS A 107 1.33 -7.36 -12.47
CA CYS A 107 1.59 -7.11 -13.90
C CYS A 107 2.54 -5.93 -14.17
N ASP A 108 2.50 -4.88 -13.35
CA ASP A 108 3.26 -3.66 -13.60
C ASP A 108 4.53 -3.62 -12.74
N PRO A 109 5.71 -3.41 -13.34
CA PRO A 109 6.96 -3.36 -12.58
C PRO A 109 6.92 -2.21 -11.57
N ASP A 110 7.58 -2.44 -10.44
CA ASP A 110 7.93 -1.42 -9.47
C ASP A 110 9.45 -1.41 -9.26
N TYR A 111 9.92 -0.39 -8.55
CA TYR A 111 11.32 -0.09 -8.35
C TYR A 111 11.67 -0.10 -6.87
N ASN A 112 12.95 -0.27 -6.57
CA ASN A 112 13.49 -0.13 -5.23
C ASN A 112 14.20 1.21 -5.07
N ALA A 113 13.80 2.04 -4.10
CA ALA A 113 14.39 3.36 -3.88
C ALA A 113 15.85 3.32 -3.37
N TYR A 114 16.30 2.19 -2.82
CA TYR A 114 17.66 2.02 -2.32
C TYR A 114 18.61 1.49 -3.39
N THR A 115 18.21 0.49 -4.17
CA THR A 115 19.03 -0.01 -5.30
C THR A 115 18.89 0.84 -6.56
N LYS A 116 17.76 1.54 -6.70
CA LYS A 116 17.33 2.29 -7.90
C LYS A 116 17.07 1.39 -9.11
N GLU A 117 16.85 0.11 -8.87
CA GLU A 117 16.59 -0.90 -9.89
C GLU A 117 15.13 -1.34 -9.84
N MET A 118 14.66 -1.93 -10.94
CA MET A 118 13.36 -2.59 -10.99
C MET A 118 13.37 -3.82 -10.07
N ASN A 119 12.33 -4.01 -9.26
CA ASN A 119 12.20 -5.23 -8.47
C ASN A 119 11.85 -6.41 -9.39
N LEU A 120 12.40 -7.57 -9.07
CA LEU A 120 11.98 -8.80 -9.73
C LEU A 120 10.58 -9.19 -9.23
N PRO A 121 9.70 -9.68 -10.12
CA PRO A 121 8.42 -10.24 -9.68
C PRO A 121 8.69 -11.43 -8.74
N PRO A 122 7.91 -11.59 -7.67
CA PRO A 122 8.08 -12.72 -6.78
C PRO A 122 7.72 -14.03 -7.48
N THR A 123 8.28 -15.14 -6.99
CA THR A 123 7.86 -16.46 -7.42
C THR A 123 6.41 -16.71 -6.97
N PRO A 124 5.48 -17.07 -7.88
CA PRO A 124 4.10 -17.30 -7.50
C PRO A 124 3.94 -18.44 -6.48
N SER A 125 3.16 -18.20 -5.44
CA SER A 125 2.76 -19.25 -4.49
C SER A 125 1.54 -20.02 -5.02
N PRO A 126 1.52 -21.35 -4.89
CA PRO A 126 0.38 -22.17 -5.30
C PRO A 126 -0.81 -22.06 -4.35
N VAL A 127 -0.65 -21.49 -3.15
CA VAL A 127 -1.69 -21.41 -2.12
C VAL A 127 -1.91 -20.00 -1.60
N MET A 128 -0.95 -19.10 -1.77
CA MET A 128 -0.96 -17.80 -1.10
C MET A 128 -1.23 -16.66 -2.08
N ARG A 129 -2.08 -15.73 -1.68
CA ARG A 129 -2.28 -14.42 -2.31
C ARG A 129 -2.08 -13.33 -1.26
N THR A 130 -1.67 -12.15 -1.71
CA THR A 130 -1.44 -11.00 -0.82
C THR A 130 -2.35 -9.85 -1.19
N ALA A 131 -2.65 -9.01 -0.21
CA ALA A 131 -3.37 -7.75 -0.39
C ALA A 131 -2.50 -6.58 0.06
N ALA A 132 -2.35 -5.61 -0.83
CA ALA A 132 -1.64 -4.36 -0.61
C ALA A 132 -2.58 -3.22 -0.20
N GLY A 133 -2.00 -2.17 0.36
CA GLY A 133 -2.70 -0.90 0.57
C GLY A 133 -1.76 0.22 0.15
N HIS A 134 -1.60 0.42 -1.16
CA HIS A 134 -0.64 1.40 -1.66
C HIS A 134 -1.14 2.82 -1.41
N ILE A 135 -0.19 3.73 -1.22
CA ILE A 135 -0.48 5.15 -0.98
C ILE A 135 0.08 5.97 -2.13
N HIS A 136 -0.76 6.84 -2.69
CA HIS A 136 -0.38 7.73 -3.79
C HIS A 136 -0.16 9.13 -3.26
N LEU A 137 1.01 9.70 -3.51
CA LEU A 137 1.32 11.09 -3.19
C LEU A 137 1.45 11.88 -4.49
N GLY A 138 0.56 12.86 -4.66
CA GLY A 138 0.54 13.76 -5.80
C GLY A 138 1.01 15.16 -5.42
N TRP A 139 2.17 15.59 -5.96
CA TRP A 139 2.71 16.94 -5.78
C TRP A 139 2.94 17.68 -7.10
N THR A 140 2.75 16.99 -8.22
CA THR A 140 2.92 17.51 -9.58
C THR A 140 1.86 16.90 -10.51
N GLU A 141 1.92 17.20 -11.81
CA GLU A 141 1.00 16.67 -12.81
C GLU A 141 1.70 16.58 -14.17
N GLY A 142 1.41 15.52 -14.93
CA GLY A 142 1.90 15.36 -16.31
C GLY A 142 3.41 15.17 -16.44
N LYS A 143 4.14 14.85 -15.36
CA LYS A 143 5.57 14.56 -15.43
C LYS A 143 5.85 13.29 -16.23
N ASN A 144 6.93 13.33 -17.00
CA ASN A 144 7.48 12.12 -17.60
C ASN A 144 8.05 11.22 -16.51
N ILE A 145 7.53 9.99 -16.37
CA ILE A 145 7.95 9.03 -15.35
C ILE A 145 9.41 8.57 -15.52
N ASN A 146 9.97 8.73 -16.72
CA ASN A 146 11.36 8.40 -17.04
C ASN A 146 12.31 9.60 -16.88
N ASP A 147 11.81 10.76 -16.46
CA ASP A 147 12.65 11.92 -16.19
C ASP A 147 13.56 11.66 -14.96
N PRO A 148 14.89 11.82 -15.08
CA PRO A 148 15.80 11.54 -13.97
C PRO A 148 15.56 12.39 -12.72
N SER A 149 15.10 13.64 -12.87
CA SER A 149 14.78 14.49 -11.71
C SER A 149 13.52 14.02 -11.01
N HIS A 150 12.47 13.68 -11.78
CA HIS A 150 11.23 13.13 -11.23
C HIS A 150 11.47 11.80 -10.52
N MET A 151 12.29 10.91 -11.11
CA MET A 151 12.70 9.66 -10.47
C MET A 151 13.46 9.92 -9.16
N HIS A 152 14.36 10.89 -9.13
CA HIS A 152 15.07 11.28 -7.91
C HIS A 152 14.13 11.81 -6.83
N ASP A 153 13.16 12.65 -7.18
CA ASP A 153 12.14 13.14 -6.26
C ASP A 153 11.29 11.99 -5.70
N CYS A 154 10.86 11.05 -6.55
CA CYS A 154 10.14 9.86 -6.13
C CYS A 154 10.94 9.02 -5.13
N ILE A 155 12.22 8.73 -5.43
CA ILE A 155 13.11 7.97 -4.55
C ILE A 155 13.25 8.65 -3.19
N THR A 156 13.44 9.97 -3.20
CA THR A 156 13.61 10.76 -1.97
C THR A 156 12.34 10.72 -1.12
N MET A 157 11.17 10.88 -1.75
CA MET A 157 9.88 10.77 -1.08
C MET A 157 9.66 9.37 -0.52
N VAL A 158 9.98 8.32 -1.26
CA VAL A 158 9.78 6.92 -0.83
C VAL A 158 10.65 6.57 0.37
N LYS A 159 11.93 6.97 0.39
CA LYS A 159 12.78 6.79 1.57
C LYS A 159 12.23 7.52 2.78
N GLN A 160 11.68 8.72 2.59
CA GLN A 160 11.04 9.46 3.67
C GLN A 160 9.78 8.74 4.19
N LEU A 161 8.98 8.15 3.29
CA LEU A 161 7.80 7.34 3.64
C LEU A 161 8.18 6.05 4.36
N ASP A 162 9.30 5.41 4.00
CA ASP A 162 9.80 4.25 4.74
C ASP A 162 10.02 4.59 6.22
N TYR A 163 10.57 5.76 6.54
CA TYR A 163 10.67 6.21 7.93
C TYR A 163 9.31 6.55 8.55
N CYS A 164 8.43 7.23 7.82
CA CYS A 164 7.20 7.80 8.39
C CYS A 164 6.00 6.85 8.45
N ILE A 165 5.91 5.86 7.56
CA ILE A 165 4.78 4.91 7.50
C ILE A 165 5.25 3.45 7.36
N GLY A 166 6.36 3.18 6.68
CA GLY A 166 6.89 1.81 6.56
C GLY A 166 7.45 1.25 7.88
N VAL A 167 8.21 2.04 8.63
CA VAL A 167 8.72 1.64 9.94
C VAL A 167 7.57 1.44 10.95
N PRO A 168 6.60 2.36 11.08
CA PRO A 168 5.43 2.12 11.90
C PRO A 168 4.64 0.86 11.53
N SER A 169 4.54 0.51 10.23
CA SER A 169 3.78 -0.67 9.82
C SER A 169 4.38 -1.98 10.34
N VAL A 170 5.68 -2.03 10.63
CA VAL A 170 6.31 -3.20 11.26
C VAL A 170 5.72 -3.51 12.65
N ILE A 171 5.20 -2.49 13.33
CA ILE A 171 4.59 -2.63 14.66
C ILE A 171 3.12 -3.00 14.54
N HIS A 172 2.43 -2.39 13.58
CA HIS A 172 0.97 -2.48 13.46
C HIS A 172 0.51 -3.69 12.64
N ASP A 173 1.34 -4.15 11.71
CA ASP A 173 1.08 -5.31 10.87
C ASP A 173 1.88 -6.51 11.36
N SER A 174 1.19 -7.43 12.03
CA SER A 174 1.78 -8.69 12.51
C SER A 174 2.03 -9.70 11.39
N ASP A 175 1.54 -9.46 10.17
CA ASP A 175 1.82 -10.31 9.03
C ASP A 175 3.31 -10.22 8.63
N THR A 176 3.92 -11.40 8.53
CA THR A 176 5.32 -11.56 8.13
C THR A 176 5.44 -12.29 6.79
N GLU A 177 4.35 -12.87 6.27
CA GLU A 177 4.33 -13.68 5.05
C GLU A 177 4.29 -12.82 3.79
N ARG A 178 3.50 -11.74 3.78
CA ARG A 178 3.40 -10.83 2.64
C ARG A 178 4.78 -10.32 2.23
N ARG A 179 5.61 -9.96 3.21
CA ARG A 179 6.99 -9.46 2.99
C ARG A 179 7.91 -10.46 2.31
N GLN A 180 7.58 -11.76 2.28
CA GLN A 180 8.32 -12.75 1.52
C GLN A 180 8.07 -12.63 0.01
N MET A 181 6.96 -12.00 -0.40
CA MET A 181 6.60 -11.76 -1.81
C MET A 181 6.63 -10.27 -2.20
N TYR A 182 5.98 -9.42 -1.42
CA TYR A 182 5.79 -7.99 -1.69
C TYR A 182 5.92 -7.14 -0.42
N GLY A 183 6.20 -5.84 -0.57
CA GLY A 183 6.27 -4.92 0.57
C GLY A 183 7.63 -4.81 1.24
N GLN A 184 8.70 -5.11 0.50
CA GLN A 184 10.06 -4.77 0.92
C GLN A 184 10.26 -3.25 0.91
N ALA A 185 11.16 -2.76 1.76
CA ALA A 185 11.45 -1.34 1.89
C ALA A 185 11.86 -0.72 0.56
N GLY A 186 11.41 0.50 0.35
CA GLY A 186 11.69 1.27 -0.84
C GLY A 186 10.92 0.81 -2.07
N ALA A 187 9.93 -0.10 -1.97
CA ALA A 187 9.10 -0.48 -3.10
C ALA A 187 8.19 0.69 -3.54
N PHE A 188 8.29 1.10 -4.79
CA PHE A 188 7.50 2.21 -5.34
C PHE A 188 7.33 2.16 -6.85
N ARG A 189 6.33 2.89 -7.37
CA ARG A 189 6.17 3.15 -8.79
C ARG A 189 6.10 4.66 -9.06
N PRO A 190 6.93 5.22 -9.97
CA PRO A 190 6.82 6.62 -10.35
C PRO A 190 5.50 6.84 -11.12
N LYS A 191 4.79 7.92 -10.79
CA LYS A 191 3.56 8.32 -11.47
C LYS A 191 3.72 9.74 -12.01
N SER A 192 3.00 10.09 -13.07
CA SER A 192 3.09 11.43 -13.66
C SER A 192 2.68 12.56 -12.70
N TYR A 193 1.99 12.24 -11.60
CA TYR A 193 1.61 13.17 -10.54
C TYR A 193 2.53 13.15 -9.31
N GLY A 194 3.48 12.22 -9.23
CA GLY A 194 4.29 11.98 -8.03
C GLY A 194 4.67 10.51 -7.91
N VAL A 195 4.26 9.86 -6.82
CA VAL A 195 4.67 8.48 -6.54
C VAL A 195 3.55 7.63 -5.95
N GLU A 196 3.58 6.36 -6.29
CA GLU A 196 2.82 5.27 -5.67
C GLU A 196 3.77 4.50 -4.74
N TYR A 197 3.52 4.56 -3.43
CA TYR A 197 4.30 3.89 -2.38
C TYR A 197 3.71 2.52 -2.09
N ARG A 198 4.52 1.46 -2.22
CA ARG A 198 4.03 0.07 -2.35
C ARG A 198 4.41 -0.86 -1.19
N VAL A 199 4.93 -0.30 -0.09
CA VAL A 199 5.43 -1.10 1.03
C VAL A 199 4.30 -1.66 1.90
N LEU A 200 3.28 -0.86 2.20
CA LEU A 200 2.22 -1.23 3.13
C LEU A 200 1.32 -2.37 2.61
N SER A 201 0.86 -3.22 3.52
CA SER A 201 -0.31 -4.07 3.29
C SER A 201 -1.61 -3.27 3.45
N ASN A 202 -2.74 -3.93 3.32
CA ASN A 202 -4.05 -3.33 3.58
C ASN A 202 -4.38 -3.14 5.08
N TYR A 203 -3.49 -3.46 6.03
CA TYR A 203 -3.82 -3.38 7.47
C TYR A 203 -4.38 -2.00 7.88
N TRP A 204 -3.91 -0.92 7.26
CA TRP A 204 -4.21 0.44 7.69
C TRP A 204 -5.65 0.87 7.41
N ILE A 205 -6.39 0.16 6.55
CA ILE A 205 -7.83 0.39 6.34
C ILE A 205 -8.71 -0.33 7.38
N SER A 206 -8.14 -1.20 8.22
CA SER A 206 -8.92 -1.94 9.23
C SER A 206 -9.57 -1.04 10.28
N HIS A 207 -8.96 0.10 10.61
CA HIS A 207 -9.43 1.01 11.64
C HIS A 207 -9.19 2.47 11.23
N GLU A 208 -10.14 3.37 11.57
CA GLU A 208 -10.01 4.80 11.29
C GLU A 208 -8.73 5.40 11.86
N ASN A 209 -8.31 4.94 13.04
CA ASN A 209 -7.10 5.41 13.71
C ASN A 209 -5.83 5.11 12.89
N TYR A 210 -5.74 3.94 12.26
CA TYR A 210 -4.63 3.61 11.36
C TYR A 210 -4.69 4.40 10.06
N MET A 211 -5.88 4.57 9.47
CA MET A 211 -6.06 5.45 8.30
C MET A 211 -5.58 6.87 8.59
N LYS A 212 -5.91 7.38 9.78
CA LYS A 212 -5.50 8.70 10.22
C LYS A 212 -4.00 8.81 10.39
N GLU A 213 -3.39 7.82 11.05
CA GLU A 213 -1.93 7.78 11.22
C GLU A 213 -1.20 7.78 9.89
N VAL A 214 -1.59 6.90 8.97
CA VAL A 214 -0.97 6.83 7.62
C VAL A 214 -1.12 8.16 6.89
N PHE A 215 -2.32 8.74 6.88
CA PHE A 215 -2.56 10.02 6.22
C PHE A 215 -1.74 11.17 6.82
N ASP A 216 -1.75 11.31 8.14
CA ASP A 216 -1.01 12.36 8.85
C ASP A 216 0.51 12.20 8.67
N ASN A 217 1.02 10.95 8.71
CA ASN A 217 2.44 10.67 8.55
C ASN A 217 2.90 10.86 7.09
N CYS A 218 2.05 10.61 6.09
CA CYS A 218 2.34 10.96 4.70
C CYS A 218 2.50 12.48 4.53
N LYS A 219 1.59 13.26 5.10
CA LYS A 219 1.70 14.73 5.10
C LYS A 219 2.98 15.18 5.80
N LYS A 220 3.24 14.63 6.99
CA LYS A 220 4.45 14.92 7.75
C LYS A 220 5.72 14.63 6.94
N ALA A 221 5.79 13.48 6.27
CA ALA A 221 6.93 13.09 5.45
C ALA A 221 7.20 14.14 4.37
N TYR A 222 6.16 14.54 3.64
CA TYR A 222 6.25 15.55 2.58
C TYR A 222 6.66 16.93 3.14
N GLU A 223 6.01 17.39 4.21
CA GLU A 223 6.33 18.68 4.82
C GLU A 223 7.72 18.72 5.46
N ASP A 224 8.22 17.60 5.98
CA ASP A 224 9.59 17.51 6.48
C ASP A 224 10.59 17.67 5.32
N LEU A 225 10.35 17.04 4.17
CA LEU A 225 11.19 17.22 2.97
C LEU A 225 11.16 18.65 2.45
N GLU A 226 9.99 19.29 2.37
CA GLU A 226 9.87 20.70 1.95
C GLU A 226 10.67 21.66 2.87
N ARG A 227 10.86 21.27 4.15
CA ARG A 227 11.69 22.01 5.12
C ARG A 227 13.17 21.61 5.08
N GLY A 228 13.58 20.76 4.14
CA GLY A 228 14.95 20.26 4.02
C GLY A 228 15.32 19.18 5.04
N LYS A 229 14.33 18.58 5.73
CA LYS A 229 14.57 17.54 6.73
C LYS A 229 14.49 16.15 6.10
N ILE A 230 15.66 15.55 5.88
CA ILE A 230 15.82 14.20 5.34
C ILE A 230 16.04 13.23 6.50
N TRP A 231 15.14 12.26 6.70
CA TRP A 231 15.26 11.32 7.84
C TRP A 231 16.45 10.38 7.71
N GLU A 232 16.84 10.00 6.48
CA GLU A 232 18.06 9.21 6.25
C GLU A 232 19.32 9.92 6.78
N ASP A 233 19.39 11.25 6.66
CA ASP A 233 20.49 12.05 7.21
C ASP A 233 20.45 12.14 8.75
N VAL A 234 19.25 12.20 9.35
CA VAL A 234 19.09 12.20 10.82
C VAL A 234 19.63 10.92 11.45
N PHE A 235 19.46 9.77 10.78
CA PHE A 235 19.95 8.47 11.26
C PHE A 235 21.32 8.08 10.67
N LYS A 236 21.97 9.00 9.93
CA LYS A 236 23.28 8.79 9.33
C LYS A 236 24.32 8.54 10.43
N GLY A 237 25.08 7.45 10.29
CA GLY A 237 26.02 6.98 11.30
C GLY A 237 25.47 5.89 12.25
N HIS A 238 24.15 5.66 12.24
CA HIS A 238 23.52 4.56 12.99
C HIS A 238 22.87 3.56 12.04
N SER A 239 23.69 2.77 11.35
CA SER A 239 23.22 1.85 10.28
C SER A 239 22.20 0.80 10.74
N ILE A 240 22.05 0.61 12.05
CA ILE A 240 21.01 -0.24 12.65
C ILE A 240 19.62 0.41 12.58
N TYR A 241 19.52 1.75 12.56
CA TYR A 241 18.27 2.51 12.44
C TYR A 241 17.95 2.92 11.00
N SER A 242 18.43 2.13 10.03
CA SER A 242 18.03 2.25 8.63
C SER A 242 16.60 1.74 8.48
N ALA A 243 15.70 2.56 7.93
CA ALA A 243 14.32 2.14 7.65
C ALA A 243 14.30 0.88 6.77
N GLN A 244 15.20 0.80 5.77
CA GLN A 244 15.37 -0.36 4.91
C GLN A 244 15.56 -1.65 5.70
N LYS A 245 16.52 -1.66 6.63
CA LYS A 245 16.81 -2.86 7.42
C LYS A 245 15.65 -3.21 8.34
N VAL A 246 15.08 -2.21 9.01
CA VAL A 246 14.00 -2.41 9.99
C VAL A 246 12.75 -3.00 9.35
N ILE A 247 12.34 -2.47 8.18
CA ILE A 247 11.19 -2.97 7.42
C ILE A 247 11.46 -4.40 6.92
N ASN A 248 12.61 -4.61 6.28
CA ASN A 248 12.93 -5.89 5.64
C ASN A 248 13.12 -7.03 6.65
N SER A 249 13.64 -6.74 7.84
CA SER A 249 13.80 -7.74 8.91
C SER A 249 12.61 -7.83 9.85
N GLY A 250 11.66 -6.89 9.78
CA GLY A 250 10.57 -6.80 10.74
C GLY A 250 10.99 -6.54 12.18
N ASP A 251 12.05 -5.75 12.40
CA ASP A 251 12.59 -5.51 13.74
C ASP A 251 11.74 -4.49 14.51
N VAL A 252 10.73 -4.99 15.25
CA VAL A 252 9.82 -4.19 16.07
C VAL A 252 10.57 -3.33 17.11
N GLY A 253 11.62 -3.86 17.73
CA GLY A 253 12.39 -3.14 18.73
C GLY A 253 13.07 -1.90 18.15
N LYS A 254 13.71 -2.04 16.99
CA LYS A 254 14.31 -0.90 16.28
C LYS A 254 13.27 0.05 15.68
N ALA A 255 12.12 -0.48 15.23
CA ALA A 255 11.02 0.34 14.76
C ALA A 255 10.51 1.29 15.86
N ILE A 256 10.35 0.78 17.09
CA ILE A 256 9.97 1.57 18.26
C ILE A 256 10.98 2.70 18.50
N THR A 257 12.28 2.40 18.49
CA THR A 257 13.33 3.41 18.69
C THR A 257 13.29 4.52 17.63
N ILE A 258 13.13 4.16 16.35
CA ILE A 258 13.00 5.13 15.25
C ILE A 258 11.78 6.02 15.47
N MET A 259 10.61 5.42 15.77
CA MET A 259 9.38 6.17 16.00
C MET A 259 9.52 7.15 17.17
N ASP A 260 10.17 6.75 18.26
CA ASP A 260 10.37 7.60 19.44
C ASP A 260 11.28 8.80 19.11
N VAL A 261 12.37 8.60 18.36
CA VAL A 261 13.25 9.69 17.88
C VAL A 261 12.49 10.64 16.94
N MET A 262 11.67 10.09 16.06
CA MET A 262 10.88 10.86 15.11
C MET A 262 9.63 11.52 15.72
N LYS A 263 9.30 11.17 16.98
CA LYS A 263 8.08 11.58 17.70
C LYS A 263 6.80 11.20 16.93
N LEU A 264 6.80 10.02 16.31
CA LEU A 264 5.61 9.45 15.68
C LEU A 264 4.68 8.88 16.76
N LYS A 265 3.38 9.06 16.58
CA LYS A 265 2.39 8.55 17.55
C LYS A 265 2.27 7.03 17.39
N LYS A 266 2.34 6.30 18.51
CA LYS A 266 1.92 4.90 18.56
C LYS A 266 0.41 4.88 18.66
N VAL A 267 -0.25 4.32 17.67
CA VAL A 267 -1.70 4.16 17.63
C VAL A 267 -2.04 2.69 17.86
N ARG A 268 -3.18 2.42 18.51
CA ARG A 268 -3.72 1.06 18.65
C ARG A 268 -5.00 0.98 17.83
N GLY A 269 -5.16 -0.10 17.07
CA GLY A 269 -6.46 -0.53 16.58
C GLY A 269 -7.34 -0.82 17.80
N GLN A 270 -8.44 -0.10 17.91
CA GLN A 270 -9.49 -0.35 18.90
C GLN A 270 -10.73 -0.80 18.16
#